data_AF-A0A925Y063-F1
#
_entry.id   AF-A0A925Y063-F1
#
_cell.length_a   1.000
_cell.length_b   1.000
_cell.length_c   1.000
_cell.angle_alpha   90.00
_cell.angle_beta   90.00
_cell.angle_gamma   90.00
#
_symmetry.space_group_name_H-M   'P 1'
#
loop_
_entity.id
_entity.type
_entity.pdbx_description
1 polymer ?
#
loop_
_entity_poly.entity_id
_entity_poly.type
_entity_poly.pdbx_seq_one_letter_code
_entity_poly.pdbx_strand_id
1 'polypeptide(L)' 'MIHMFLWRNHDVFYAYTRSWARFVLKISRVKVTLLGAENIKSSERYVYIANHASLFDIPVLAACIPDNIRIMYKREL' A
#
# COMPACT_ATOMS: atom_id res chain seq x y z
N MET A 1 10.18 -18.00 -5.91
CA MET A 1 10.54 -18.27 -4.51
C MET A 1 11.95 -17.80 -4.13
N ILE A 2 12.91 -17.65 -5.07
CA ILE A 2 14.23 -17.04 -4.80
C ILE A 2 14.14 -15.56 -4.38
N HIS A 3 13.12 -14.82 -4.85
CA HIS A 3 12.95 -13.40 -4.51
C HIS A 3 12.67 -13.14 -3.01
N MET A 4 12.14 -14.12 -2.27
CA MET A 4 11.78 -13.97 -0.86
C MET A 4 13.01 -13.94 0.07
N PHE A 5 14.18 -14.40 -0.38
CA PHE A 5 15.42 -14.30 0.38
C PHE A 5 16.03 -12.88 0.32
N LEU A 6 15.70 -12.11 -0.72
CA LEU A 6 16.07 -10.69 -0.87
C LEU A 6 15.14 -9.76 -0.07
N TRP A 7 14.01 -10.27 0.46
CA TRP A 7 12.96 -9.49 1.13
C TRP A 7 13.22 -9.16 2.60
N ARG A 8 14.43 -9.44 3.12
CA ARG A 8 14.83 -8.95 4.45
C ARG A 8 15.11 -7.44 4.45
N ASN A 9 15.27 -6.84 3.27
CA ASN A 9 15.36 -5.40 3.10
C ASN A 9 13.95 -4.80 2.96
N HIS A 10 13.57 -3.99 3.94
CA HIS A 10 12.24 -3.36 3.99
C HIS A 10 11.97 -2.45 2.78
N ASP A 11 12.96 -1.71 2.29
CA ASP A 11 12.77 -0.78 1.18
C ASP A 11 12.45 -1.51 -0.11
N VAL A 12 13.14 -2.64 -0.35
CA VAL A 12 12.86 -3.52 -1.49
C VAL A 12 11.45 -4.09 -1.40
N PHE A 13 11.02 -4.53 -0.21
CA PHE A 13 9.67 -5.03 0.02
C PHE A 13 8.61 -3.97 -0.29
N TYR A 14 8.74 -2.74 0.24
CA TYR A 14 7.75 -1.68 -0.02
C TYR A 14 7.74 -1.23 -1.49
N ALA A 15 8.90 -1.16 -2.15
CA ALA A 15 8.98 -0.86 -3.58
C ALA A 15 8.27 -1.93 -4.43
N TYR A 16 8.47 -3.20 -4.09
CA TYR A 16 7.79 -4.32 -4.74
C TYR A 16 6.27 -4.27 -4.50
N THR A 17 5.84 -4.10 -3.24
CA THR A 17 4.42 -4.02 -2.88
C THR A 17 3.71 -2.88 -3.61
N ARG A 18 4.32 -1.69 -3.71
CA ARG A 18 3.78 -0.57 -4.51
C ARG A 18 3.64 -0.93 -5.99
N SER A 19 4.64 -1.61 -6.55
CA SER A 19 4.62 -2.02 -7.96
C SER A 19 3.54 -3.06 -8.25
N TRP A 20 3.43 -4.07 -7.38
CA TRP A 20 2.35 -5.06 -7.43
C TRP A 20 0.96 -4.43 -7.29
N ALA A 21 0.78 -3.53 -6.32
CA ALA A 21 -0.50 -2.86 -6.09
C ALA A 21 -0.93 -2.04 -7.31
N ARG A 22 -0.02 -1.26 -7.90
CA ARG A 22 -0.28 -0.51 -9.16
C ARG A 22 -0.62 -1.44 -10.32
N PHE A 23 0.04 -2.59 -10.42
CA PHE A 23 -0.25 -3.58 -11.44
C PHE A 23 -1.67 -4.15 -11.29
N VAL A 24 -2.06 -4.55 -10.08
CA VAL A 24 -3.42 -5.03 -9.77
C VAL A 24 -4.47 -3.99 -10.15
N LEU A 25 -4.32 -2.74 -9.69
CA LEU A 25 -5.26 -1.67 -10.03
C LEU A 25 -5.36 -1.45 -11.55
N LYS A 26 -4.23 -1.49 -12.26
CA LYS A 26 -4.18 -1.32 -13.71
C LYS A 26 -4.91 -2.43 -14.46
N ILE A 27 -4.65 -3.70 -14.14
CA ILE A 27 -5.29 -4.84 -14.83
C ILE A 27 -6.79 -4.90 -14.51
N SER A 28 -7.19 -4.47 -13.32
CA SER A 28 -8.59 -4.36 -12.92
C SER A 28 -9.29 -3.11 -13.43
N ARG A 29 -8.59 -2.25 -14.19
CA ARG A 29 -9.10 -0.97 -14.74
C ARG A 29 -9.65 -0.03 -13.65
N VAL A 30 -9.07 -0.08 -12.45
CA VAL A 30 -9.42 0.81 -11.35
C VAL A 30 -8.67 2.13 -11.54
N LYS A 31 -9.42 3.23 -11.69
CA LYS A 31 -8.87 4.59 -11.72
C LYS A 31 -8.91 5.18 -10.30
N VAL A 32 -7.75 5.56 -9.79
CA VAL A 32 -7.62 6.20 -8.48
C VAL A 32 -7.29 7.67 -8.65
N THR A 33 -7.99 8.54 -7.93
CA THR A 33 -7.68 9.96 -7.80
C THR A 33 -7.19 10.20 -6.37
N LEU A 34 -5.98 10.75 -6.23
CA LEU A 34 -5.39 11.09 -4.94
C LEU A 34 -5.55 12.60 -4.71
N LEU A 35 -6.11 12.96 -3.56
CA LEU A 35 -6.27 14.34 -3.11
C LEU A 35 -5.64 14.48 -1.73
N GLY A 36 -5.01 15.62 -1.43
CA GLY A 36 -4.48 15.90 -0.10
C GLY A 36 -3.20 15.14 0.27
N ALA A 37 -2.42 14.67 -0.72
CA ALA A 37 -1.15 13.97 -0.49
C ALA A 37 -0.12 14.85 0.23
N GLU A 38 -0.19 16.16 0.01
CA GLU A 38 0.60 17.20 0.65
C GLU A 38 0.42 17.28 2.17
N ASN A 39 -0.66 16.72 2.70
CA ASN A 39 -0.89 16.67 4.15
C ASN A 39 -0.01 15.63 4.87
N ILE A 40 0.63 14.73 4.11
CA ILE A 40 1.45 13.65 4.64
C ILE A 40 2.90 14.11 4.71
N LYS A 41 3.44 14.23 5.93
CA LYS A 41 4.81 14.64 6.21
C LYS A 41 5.66 13.42 6.53
N SER A 42 6.76 13.23 5.81
CA SER A 42 7.66 12.07 5.99
C SER A 42 8.34 11.98 7.35
N SER A 43 8.38 13.07 8.12
CA SER A 43 8.96 13.10 9.48
C SER A 43 7.99 12.65 10.58
N GLU A 44 6.71 12.45 10.24
CA GLU A 44 5.64 12.17 11.20
C GLU A 44 5.17 10.72 11.12
N ARG A 45 4.53 10.24 12.18
CA ARG A 45 3.89 8.92 12.22
C ARG A 45 2.39 9.08 12.18
N TYR A 46 1.72 8.30 11.34
CA TYR A 46 0.28 8.38 11.14
C TYR A 46 -0.41 7.07 11.49
N VAL A 47 -1.63 7.18 12.02
CA VAL A 47 -2.62 6.10 11.97
C VAL A 47 -3.58 6.44 10.84
N TYR A 48 -3.48 5.71 9.74
CA TYR A 48 -4.38 5.86 8.60
C TYR A 48 -5.69 5.15 8.89
N ILE A 49 -6.79 5.88 8.83
CA ILE A 49 -8.14 5.36 9.01
C ILE A 49 -8.90 5.55 7.70
N ALA A 50 -9.41 4.46 7.16
CA ALA A 50 -10.21 4.44 5.95
C ALA A 50 -11.51 3.68 6.22
N ASN A 51 -12.56 4.01 5.46
CA ASN A 51 -13.69 3.10 5.33
C ASN A 51 -13.23 1.79 4.67
N HIS A 52 -13.94 0.69 4.96
CA HIS A 52 -13.64 -0.62 4.37
C HIS A 52 -14.80 -1.04 3.47
N ALA A 53 -14.57 -1.07 2.16
CA ALA A 53 -15.59 -1.34 1.15
C ALA A 53 -15.24 -2.54 0.27
N SER A 54 -13.96 -2.89 0.13
CA SER A 54 -13.57 -3.94 -0.81
C SER A 54 -12.17 -4.50 -0.57
N LEU A 55 -11.84 -5.57 -1.30
CA LEU A 55 -10.46 -6.08 -1.37
C LEU A 55 -9.50 -5.11 -2.08
N PHE A 56 -10.01 -4.13 -2.84
CA PHE A 56 -9.17 -3.12 -3.50
C PHE A 56 -8.64 -2.05 -2.54
N ASP A 57 -9.15 -1.99 -1.31
CA ASP A 57 -8.74 -0.99 -0.33
C ASP A 57 -7.23 -1.12 -0.04
N ILE A 58 -6.72 -2.35 0.11
CA ILE A 58 -5.28 -2.60 0.33
C ILE A 58 -4.44 -2.16 -0.88
N PRO A 59 -4.71 -2.61 -2.13
CA PRO A 59 -4.00 -2.11 -3.31
C PRO A 59 -4.06 -0.59 -3.50
N VAL A 60 -5.21 0.05 -3.25
CA VAL A 60 -5.34 1.52 -3.36
C VAL A 60 -4.42 2.22 -2.35
N LEU A 61 -4.50 1.83 -1.08
CA LEU A 61 -3.66 2.42 -0.02
C LEU A 61 -2.17 2.18 -0.29
N ALA A 62 -1.79 0.96 -0.65
CA ALA A 62 -0.40 0.60 -0.93
C ALA A 62 0.17 1.32 -2.16
N ALA A 63 -0.64 1.55 -3.21
CA ALA A 63 -0.18 2.20 -4.44
C ALA A 63 -0.04 3.73 -4.31
N CYS A 64 -0.86 4.35 -3.47
CA CYS A 64 -1.08 5.80 -3.45
C CYS A 64 -0.57 6.52 -2.21
N ILE A 65 -0.52 5.89 -1.03
CA ILE A 65 0.00 6.56 0.16
C ILE A 65 1.53 6.66 0.04
N PRO A 66 2.12 7.87 0.13
CA PRO A 66 3.56 8.08 0.04
C PRO A 66 4.29 7.71 1.35
N ASP A 67 3.92 6.58 1.96
CA ASP A 67 4.49 6.06 3.20
C ASP A 67 4.58 4.51 3.14
N ASN A 68 5.36 3.92 4.02
CA ASN A 68 5.54 2.49 4.21
C ASN A 68 4.48 1.95 5.19
N ILE A 69 3.25 1.81 4.69
CA ILE A 69 2.08 1.46 5.50
C ILE A 69 2.16 0.03 6.06
N ARG A 70 1.67 -0.14 7.30
CA ARG A 70 1.45 -1.44 7.92
C ARG A 70 -0.05 -1.66 8.09
N ILE A 71 -0.53 -2.82 7.68
CA ILE A 71 -1.96 -3.14 7.69
C ILE A 71 -2.27 -3.89 8.99
N MET A 72 -3.26 -3.40 9.72
CA MET A 72 -3.88 -4.12 10.82
C MET A 72 -5.07 -4.91 10.29
N TYR A 73 -5.07 -6.22 10.54
CA TYR A 73 -6.13 -7.13 10.11
C TYR A 73 -6.42 -8.14 11.21
N LYS A 74 -7.60 -8.75 11.15
CA LYS A 74 -8.01 -9.80 12.09
C LYS A 74 -7.14 -11.04 11.89
N ARG A 75 -6.87 -11.78 12.97
CA ARG A 75 -6.05 -12.99 12.91
C ARG A 75 -6.67 -14.09 12.03
N GLU A 76 -7.99 -14.10 11.93
CA GLU A 76 -8.78 -15.10 11.22
C GLU A 76 -8.91 -14.80 9.71
N LEU A 77 -8.37 -13.67 9.25
CA LEU A 77 -8.19 -13.35 7.83
C LEU A 77 -6.83 -13.87 7.35
#